data_AF-A0A7X8YNH0-F1
#
_entry.id   AF-A0A7X8YNH0-F1
#
_cell.length_a   1.000
_cell.length_b   1.000
_cell.length_c   1.000
_cell.angle_alpha   90.00
_cell.angle_beta   90.00
_cell.angle_gamma   90.00
#
_symmetry.space_group_name_H-M   'P 1'
#
loop_
_entity.id
_entity.type
_entity.pdbx_description
1 polymer ?
#
loop_
_entity_poly.entity_id
_entity_poly.type
_entity_poly.pdbx_seq_one_letter_code
_entity_poly.pdbx_strand_id
1 'polypeptide(L)'
;MINDETRRKLRELAMEEMITALDLQNNDCLYVSLPFDERIKMLVDYVYQEKYNGKVKRLLKQARFRIPNAEILDIYYPDRGLNRDLLLELSTC
;
A
#
# COMPACT_ATOMS: atom_id res chain seq x y z
N MET A 1 -25.00 1.79 6.65
CA MET A 1 -24.60 0.74 5.68
C MET A 1 -24.69 1.30 4.27
N ILE A 2 -23.67 1.11 3.44
CA ILE A 2 -23.70 1.53 2.03
C ILE A 2 -24.59 0.58 1.24
N ASN A 3 -25.47 1.14 0.41
CA ASN A 3 -26.35 0.38 -0.47
C ASN A 3 -25.54 -0.44 -1.49
N ASP A 4 -26.01 -1.63 -1.82
CA ASP A 4 -25.38 -2.54 -2.80
C ASP A 4 -25.22 -1.89 -4.18
N GLU A 5 -26.15 -1.02 -4.58
CA GLU A 5 -26.05 -0.26 -5.82
C GLU A 5 -24.86 0.71 -5.82
N THR A 6 -24.55 1.34 -4.67
CA THR A 6 -23.37 2.18 -4.51
C THR A 6 -22.08 1.36 -4.55
N ARG A 7 -22.08 0.16 -3.94
CA ARG A 7 -20.93 -0.78 -4.02
C ARG A 7 -20.68 -1.22 -5.46
N ARG A 8 -21.75 -1.52 -6.22
CA ARG A 8 -21.64 -1.87 -7.65
C ARG A 8 -21.00 -0.74 -8.46
N LYS A 9 -21.50 0.49 -8.31
CA LYS A 9 -20.94 1.68 -8.99
C LYS A 9 -19.47 1.91 -8.65
N LEU A 10 -19.08 1.73 -7.38
CA LEU A 10 -17.68 1.85 -6.97
C LEU A 10 -16.78 0.78 -7.61
N ARG A 11 -17.26 -0.45 -7.76
CA ARG A 11 -16.52 -1.50 -8.50
C ARG A 11 -16.37 -1.17 -9.98
N GLU A 12 -17.42 -0.66 -10.62
CA GLU A 12 -17.38 -0.24 -12.03
C GLU A 12 -16.39 0.91 -12.28
N LEU A 13 -16.24 1.81 -11.29
CA LEU A 13 -15.22 2.87 -11.30
C LEU A 13 -13.82 2.39 -10.91
N ALA A 14 -13.63 1.09 -10.69
CA ALA A 14 -12.40 0.50 -10.16
C ALA A 14 -11.95 1.16 -8.84
N MET A 15 -12.88 1.46 -7.93
CA MET A 15 -12.65 2.05 -6.60
C MET A 15 -13.08 1.07 -5.50
N GLU A 16 -12.62 -0.17 -5.55
CA GLU A 16 -13.01 -1.21 -4.59
C GLU A 16 -12.45 -0.93 -3.19
N GLU A 17 -11.27 -0.33 -3.12
CA GLU A 17 -10.59 0.07 -1.88
C GLU A 17 -11.42 1.09 -1.09
N MET A 18 -12.23 1.88 -1.80
CA MET A 18 -13.17 2.85 -1.24
C MET A 18 -14.28 2.15 -0.44
N ILE A 19 -14.76 1.01 -0.95
CA ILE A 19 -15.75 0.19 -0.25
C ILE A 19 -15.17 -0.32 1.07
N THR A 20 -13.94 -0.83 1.04
CA THR A 20 -13.22 -1.31 2.24
C THR A 20 -13.00 -0.17 3.23
N ALA A 21 -12.54 0.99 2.78
CA ALA A 21 -12.33 2.17 3.63
C ALA A 21 -13.61 2.59 4.36
N LEU A 22 -14.75 2.60 3.65
CA LEU A 22 -16.03 2.94 4.24
C LEU A 22 -16.54 1.89 5.23
N ASP A 23 -16.32 0.60 4.95
CA ASP A 23 -16.66 -0.47 5.89
C ASP A 23 -15.81 -0.36 7.17
N LEU A 24 -14.51 -0.03 7.06
CA LEU A 24 -13.65 0.24 8.21
C LEU A 24 -14.17 1.41 9.05
N GLN A 25 -14.50 2.55 8.42
CA GLN A 25 -15.04 3.70 9.14
C GLN A 25 -16.41 3.45 9.78
N ASN A 26 -17.24 2.57 9.19
CA ASN A 26 -18.56 2.25 9.75
C ASN A 26 -18.46 1.29 10.95
N ASN A 27 -17.43 0.45 11.00
CA ASN A 27 -17.25 -0.55 12.06
C ASN A 27 -16.44 -0.03 13.25
N ASP A 28 -15.71 1.07 13.09
CA ASP A 28 -14.84 1.63 14.12
C ASP A 28 -15.47 2.88 14.77
N CYS A 29 -15.72 2.77 16.07
CA CYS A 29 -16.31 3.82 16.90
C CYS A 29 -15.49 5.11 16.93
N LEU A 30 -14.18 5.05 16.66
CA LEU A 30 -13.31 6.23 16.61
C LEU A 30 -13.72 7.22 15.52
N TYR A 31 -14.33 6.75 14.44
CA TYR A 31 -14.77 7.61 13.34
C TYR A 31 -16.12 8.28 13.60
N VAL A 32 -16.87 7.83 14.59
CA VAL A 32 -18.19 8.40 14.94
C VAL A 32 -18.05 9.81 15.51
N SER A 33 -16.97 10.08 16.25
CA SER A 33 -16.68 11.39 16.83
C SER A 33 -16.06 12.39 15.87
N LEU A 34 -15.62 11.97 14.68
CA LEU A 34 -14.92 12.82 13.73
C LEU A 34 -15.89 13.60 12.83
N PRO A 35 -15.62 14.88 12.55
CA PRO A 35 -16.32 15.63 11.51
C PRO A 35 -16.23 14.95 10.15
N PHE A 36 -17.22 15.21 9.29
CA PHE A 36 -17.27 14.63 7.94
C PHE A 36 -15.99 14.90 7.13
N ASP A 37 -15.46 16.12 7.18
CA ASP A 37 -14.27 16.50 6.41
C ASP A 37 -13.03 15.68 6.81
N GLU A 38 -12.85 15.41 8.10
CA GLU A 38 -11.75 14.58 8.59
C GLU A 38 -11.91 13.12 8.14
N ARG A 39 -13.14 12.60 8.20
CA ARG A 39 -13.46 11.26 7.72
C ARG A 39 -13.18 11.11 6.23
N ILE A 40 -13.56 12.11 5.42
CA ILE A 40 -13.28 12.11 3.98
C ILE A 40 -11.78 12.18 3.72
N LYS A 41 -11.04 13.02 4.45
CA LYS A 41 -9.58 13.10 4.33
C LYS A 41 -8.91 11.74 4.57
N MET A 42 -9.20 11.10 5.71
CA MET A 42 -8.64 9.79 6.06
C MET A 42 -8.97 8.70 5.04
N LEU A 43 -10.19 8.75 4.50
CA LEU A 43 -10.69 7.84 3.49
C LEU A 43 -9.95 8.00 2.15
N VAL A 44 -9.75 9.24 1.71
CA VAL A 44 -8.97 9.53 0.50
C VAL A 44 -7.52 9.09 0.67
N ASP A 45 -6.91 9.38 1.83
CA ASP A 45 -5.53 8.98 2.15
C ASP A 45 -5.37 7.45 2.09
N TYR A 46 -6.29 6.71 2.70
CA TYR A 46 -6.31 5.25 2.65
C TYR A 46 -6.40 4.72 1.21
N VAL A 47 -7.35 5.22 0.42
CA VAL A 47 -7.55 4.76 -0.96
C VAL A 47 -6.34 5.09 -1.83
N TYR A 48 -5.76 6.28 -1.66
CA TYR A 48 -4.55 6.67 -2.38
C TYR A 48 -3.40 5.71 -2.09
N GLN A 49 -3.17 5.39 -0.81
CA GLN A 49 -2.14 4.45 -0.38
C GLN A 49 -2.37 3.05 -0.95
N GLU A 50 -3.59 2.51 -0.88
CA GLU A 50 -3.89 1.18 -1.42
C GLU A 50 -3.72 1.11 -2.94
N LYS A 51 -4.13 2.16 -3.67
CA LYS A 51 -3.89 2.26 -5.11
C LYS A 51 -2.40 2.31 -5.44
N TYR A 52 -1.64 3.08 -4.68
CA TYR A 52 -0.18 3.16 -4.84
C TYR A 52 0.47 1.79 -4.59
N ASN A 53 0.11 1.12 -3.49
CA ASN A 53 0.57 -0.22 -3.15
C ASN A 53 0.23 -1.24 -4.25
N GLY A 54 -0.99 -1.20 -4.78
CA GLY A 54 -1.42 -2.03 -5.90
C GLY A 54 -0.60 -1.78 -7.17
N LYS A 55 -0.32 -0.51 -7.47
CA LYS A 55 0.55 -0.13 -8.60
C LYS A 55 1.96 -0.69 -8.43
N VAL A 56 2.57 -0.55 -7.25
CA VAL A 56 3.90 -1.08 -6.94
C VAL A 56 3.93 -2.61 -7.10
N LYS A 57 2.98 -3.33 -6.48
CA LYS A 57 2.86 -4.79 -6.60
C LYS A 57 2.73 -5.24 -8.06
N ARG A 58 1.96 -4.52 -8.87
CA ARG A 58 1.81 -4.81 -10.31
C ARG A 58 3.12 -4.61 -11.06
N LEU A 59 3.82 -3.50 -10.82
CA LEU A 59 5.11 -3.20 -11.46
C LEU A 59 6.16 -4.26 -11.11
N LEU A 60 6.27 -4.63 -9.83
CA LEU A 60 7.16 -5.71 -9.37
C LEU A 60 6.86 -7.04 -10.08
N LYS A 61 5.58 -7.41 -10.18
CA LYS A 61 5.15 -8.62 -10.89
C LYS A 61 5.48 -8.57 -12.39
N GLN A 62 5.36 -7.40 -13.02
CA GLN A 62 5.66 -7.22 -14.44
C GLN A 62 7.17 -7.23 -14.73
N ALA A 63 8.00 -6.79 -13.80
CA ALA A 63 9.46 -6.77 -13.96
C ALA A 63 10.09 -8.17 -13.98
N ARG A 64 9.37 -9.21 -13.51
CA ARG A 64 9.81 -10.62 -13.53
C ARG A 64 11.21 -10.83 -12.92
N PHE A 65 11.49 -10.16 -11.81
CA PHE A 65 12.74 -10.35 -11.08
C PHE A 65 12.91 -11.82 -10.66
N ARG A 66 14.13 -12.34 -10.82
CA ARG A 66 14.49 -13.70 -10.36
C ARG A 66 14.31 -13.83 -8.84
N ILE A 67 14.62 -12.76 -8.10
CA ILE A 67 14.48 -12.66 -6.65
C ILE A 67 13.63 -11.41 -6.37
N PRO A 68 12.30 -11.54 -6.22
CA PRO A 68 11.39 -10.39 -6.14
C PRO A 68 11.56 -9.54 -4.87
N ASN A 69 12.00 -10.17 -3.78
CA ASN A 69 12.16 -9.54 -2.46
C ASN A 69 13.65 -9.45 -2.10
N ALA A 70 14.51 -9.11 -3.06
CA ALA A 70 15.94 -8.99 -2.79
C ALA A 70 16.21 -7.77 -1.91
N GLU A 71 16.85 -7.99 -0.77
CA GLU A 71 17.24 -6.92 0.16
C GLU A 71 18.76 -6.82 0.31
N ILE A 72 19.25 -5.64 0.73
CA ILE A 72 20.69 -5.40 1.01
C ILE A 72 21.23 -6.36 2.08
N LEU A 73 20.34 -6.81 2.98
CA LEU A 73 20.63 -7.75 4.06
C LEU A 73 20.84 -9.19 3.57
N ASP A 74 20.26 -9.54 2.42
CA ASP A 74 20.38 -10.88 1.82
C ASP A 74 21.68 -11.08 1.03
N ILE A 75 22.52 -10.04 0.93
CA ILE A 75 23.78 -10.13 0.20
C ILE A 75 24.74 -11.08 0.93
N TYR A 76 25.28 -12.04 0.19
CA TYR A 76 26.35 -12.90 0.68
C TYR A 76 27.71 -12.19 0.58
N TYR A 77 28.23 -11.75 1.72
CA TYR A 77 29.51 -11.03 1.84
C TYR A 77 30.78 -11.90 1.94
N PRO A 78 30.78 -13.08 2.60
CA PRO A 78 32.00 -13.88 2.78
C PRO A 78 32.68 -14.23 1.46
N ASP A 79 34.01 -14.22 1.46
CA ASP A 79 34.87 -14.61 0.32
C ASP A 79 34.63 -13.84 -0.99
N ARG A 80 33.96 -12.68 -0.94
CA ARG A 80 33.68 -11.83 -2.12
C ARG A 80 34.43 -10.50 -2.15
N GLY A 81 35.18 -10.18 -1.10
CA GLY A 81 35.86 -8.88 -0.98
C GLY A 81 34.91 -7.68 -0.93
N LEU A 82 33.64 -7.90 -0.57
CA LEU A 82 32.63 -6.86 -0.48
C LEU A 82 32.68 -6.18 0.90
N ASN A 83 32.76 -4.86 0.93
CA ASN A 83 32.66 -4.09 2.16
C ASN A 83 31.18 -3.87 2.52
N ARG A 84 30.74 -4.50 3.63
CA ARG A 84 29.37 -4.42 4.11
C ARG A 84 28.96 -3.00 4.51
N ASP A 85 29.84 -2.27 5.18
CA ASP A 85 29.55 -0.94 5.69
C ASP A 85 29.36 0.05 4.53
N LEU A 86 30.21 -0.03 3.51
CA LEU A 86 30.08 0.77 2.29
C LEU A 86 28.77 0.48 1.54
N LEU A 87 28.40 -0.80 1.41
CA LEU A 87 27.15 -1.18 0.74
C LEU A 87 25.91 -0.71 1.50
N LEU A 88 25.95 -0.74 2.84
CA LEU A 88 24.87 -0.22 3.67
C LEU A 88 24.76 1.31 3.55
N GLU A 89 25.88 2.04 3.57
CA GLU A 89 25.89 3.49 3.37
C GLU A 89 25.27 3.86 2.01
N LEU A 90 25.69 3.19 0.93
CA LEU A 90 25.16 3.42 -0.42
C LEU A 90 23.68 3.07 -0.56
N SER A 91 23.15 2.17 0.28
CA SER A 91 21.73 1.78 0.25
C SER A 91 20.78 2.81 0.86
N THR A 92 21.31 3.78 1.59
CA THR A 92 20.51 4.83 2.27
C THR A 92 20.36 6.13 1.47
N CYS A 93 21.02 6.23 0.31
CA CYS A 93 20.98 7.39 -0.58
C CYS A 93 19.72 7.43 -1.47
#